data_AF-A0A7Y4TVN9-F1
#
_entry.id   AF-A0A7Y4TVN9-F1
#
_cell.length_a   1.000
_cell.length_b   1.000
_cell.length_c   1.000
_cell.angle_alpha   90.00
_cell.angle_beta   90.00
_cell.angle_gamma   90.00
#
_symmetry.space_group_name_H-M   'P 1'
#
loop_
_entity.id
_entity.type
_entity.pdbx_description
1 polymer ?
#
loop_
_entity_poly.entity_id
_entity_poly.type
_entity_poly.pdbx_seq_one_letter_code
_entity_poly.pdbx_strand_id
1 'polypeptide(L)'
;GFQQKGGDGEGRMLDQLLTMALIEARSCERFKRLSEGLNDDYMKNFYRRFMESEAGHYTLFIELAETYVDKEKVRRRWKQWLEYEADTIKNLEVRGDRIH
;
A
#
# COMPACT_ATOMS: atom_id res chain seq x y z
N GLY A 1 -13.63 -12.40 0.54
CA GLY A 1 -12.66 -11.31 0.34
C GLY A 1 -11.50 -11.54 1.28
N PHE A 2 -10.31 -11.06 0.95
CA PHE A 2 -9.10 -11.32 1.75
C PHE A 2 -9.13 -10.68 3.15
N GLN A 3 -9.82 -9.56 3.29
CA GLN A 3 -10.12 -8.92 4.57
C GLN A 3 -11.06 -9.76 5.43
N GLN A 4 -10.78 -9.79 6.74
CA GLN A 4 -11.65 -10.39 7.73
C GLN A 4 -13.01 -9.66 7.82
N LYS A 5 -14.10 -10.43 7.89
CA LYS A 5 -15.46 -9.91 8.07
C LYS A 5 -16.09 -10.53 9.33
N GLY A 6 -16.48 -9.69 10.29
CA GLY A 6 -17.13 -10.10 11.55
C GLY A 6 -16.19 -10.70 12.61
N GLY A 7 -16.77 -11.04 13.78
CA GLY A 7 -16.13 -11.80 14.87
C GLY A 7 -15.06 -11.06 15.68
N ASP A 8 -13.89 -10.81 15.09
CA ASP A 8 -12.70 -10.26 15.76
C ASP A 8 -12.52 -8.77 15.40
N GLY A 9 -12.67 -7.88 16.38
CA GLY A 9 -12.52 -6.44 16.19
C GLY A 9 -11.08 -6.03 15.88
N GLU A 10 -10.11 -6.65 16.54
CA GLU A 10 -8.69 -6.36 16.37
C GLU A 10 -8.21 -6.78 14.98
N GLY A 11 -8.56 -8.00 14.54
CA GLY A 11 -8.21 -8.50 13.21
C GLY A 11 -8.81 -7.68 12.07
N ARG A 12 -10.04 -7.17 12.24
CA ARG A 12 -10.64 -6.24 11.26
C ARG A 12 -9.91 -4.91 11.17
N MET A 13 -9.59 -4.31 12.31
CA MET A 13 -8.84 -3.05 12.36
C MET A 13 -7.45 -3.24 11.74
N LEU A 14 -6.77 -4.34 12.08
CA LEU A 14 -5.48 -4.70 11.48
C LEU A 14 -5.59 -4.78 9.95
N ASP A 15 -6.57 -5.52 9.42
CA ASP A 15 -6.74 -5.64 7.98
C ASP A 15 -7.06 -4.30 7.30
N GLN A 16 -7.81 -3.40 7.96
CA GLN A 16 -8.07 -2.06 7.43
C GLN A 16 -6.79 -1.23 7.34
N LEU A 17 -5.99 -1.20 8.41
CA LEU A 17 -4.72 -0.46 8.44
C LEU A 17 -3.73 -1.00 7.40
N LEU A 18 -3.61 -2.32 7.29
CA LEU A 18 -2.74 -2.95 6.29
C LEU A 18 -3.23 -2.72 4.86
N THR A 19 -4.55 -2.64 4.65
CA THR A 19 -5.09 -2.27 3.33
C THR A 19 -4.72 -0.84 2.95
N MET A 20 -4.82 0.11 3.89
CA MET A 20 -4.39 1.49 3.64
C MET A 20 -2.88 1.55 3.35
N ALA A 21 -2.06 0.87 4.16
CA ALA A 21 -0.62 0.78 3.94
C ALA A 21 -0.26 0.25 2.54
N LEU A 22 -1.01 -0.75 2.06
CA LEU A 22 -0.81 -1.35 0.72
C LEU A 22 -1.19 -0.40 -0.41
N ILE A 23 -2.28 0.35 -0.26
CA ILE A 23 -2.68 1.37 -1.24
C ILE A 23 -1.58 2.41 -1.38
N GLU A 24 -1.04 2.93 -0.27
CA GLU A 24 0.04 3.92 -0.31
C GLU A 24 1.35 3.37 -0.86
N ALA A 25 1.70 2.12 -0.52
CA ALA A 25 2.87 1.46 -1.11
C ALA A 25 2.75 1.36 -2.64
N ARG A 26 1.55 1.07 -3.16
CA ARG A 26 1.28 1.01 -4.60
C ARG A 26 1.27 2.40 -5.25
N SER A 27 0.74 3.42 -4.57
CA SER A 27 0.83 4.84 -4.99
C SER A 27 2.29 5.28 -5.12
N CYS A 28 3.11 4.97 -4.11
CA CYS A 28 4.55 5.23 -4.10
C CYS A 28 5.25 4.59 -5.31
N GLU A 29 4.98 3.31 -5.59
CA GLU A 29 5.54 2.63 -6.76
C GLU A 29 5.13 3.29 -8.09
N ARG A 30 3.85 3.66 -8.22
CA ARG A 30 3.35 4.34 -9.43
C ARG A 30 3.99 5.71 -9.62
N PHE A 31 4.05 6.53 -8.58
CA PHE A 31 4.68 7.85 -8.64
C PHE A 31 6.18 7.77 -8.91
N LYS A 32 6.87 6.76 -8.37
CA LYS A 32 8.27 6.50 -8.72
C LYS A 32 8.42 6.26 -10.23
N ARG A 33 7.65 5.33 -10.80
CA ARG A 33 7.69 5.03 -12.25
C ARG A 33 7.36 6.25 -13.10
N LEU A 34 6.36 7.05 -12.71
CA LEU A 34 6.03 8.31 -13.39
C LEU A 34 7.18 9.31 -13.34
N SER A 35 7.78 9.51 -12.16
CA SER A 35 8.92 10.43 -11.99
C SER A 35 10.15 10.01 -12.80
N GLU A 36 10.38 8.71 -12.98
CA GLU A 36 11.51 8.17 -13.75
C GLU A 36 11.24 8.21 -15.27
N GLY A 37 9.98 8.07 -15.70
CA GLY A 37 9.58 7.99 -17.11
C GLY A 37 9.30 9.33 -17.81
N LEU A 38 9.28 10.45 -17.08
CA LEU A 38 9.01 11.78 -17.64
C LEU A 38 10.30 12.50 -18.05
N ASN A 39 10.20 13.37 -19.06
CA ASN A 39 11.30 14.21 -19.54
C ASN A 39 11.24 15.64 -18.99
N ASP A 40 10.10 16.07 -18.46
CA ASP A 40 9.91 17.41 -17.90
C ASP A 40 10.38 17.46 -16.44
N ASP A 41 11.45 18.20 -16.17
CA ASP A 41 12.10 18.24 -14.84
C ASP A 41 11.17 18.74 -13.72
N TYR A 42 10.24 19.64 -14.02
CA TYR A 42 9.26 20.11 -13.05
C TYR A 42 8.34 18.96 -12.62
N MET A 43 7.77 18.23 -13.59
CA MET A 43 6.88 17.10 -13.32
C MET A 43 7.61 15.94 -12.65
N LYS A 44 8.88 15.66 -13.02
CA LYS A 44 9.70 14.64 -12.33
C LYS A 44 9.84 14.95 -10.84
N ASN A 45 10.19 16.19 -10.51
CA ASN A 45 10.34 16.64 -9.12
C ASN A 45 9.00 16.67 -8.39
N PHE A 46 7.92 17.05 -9.07
CA PHE A 46 6.57 17.03 -8.52
C PHE A 46 6.17 15.61 -8.11
N TYR A 47 6.22 14.62 -9.02
CA TYR A 47 5.86 13.24 -8.70
C TYR A 47 6.81 12.56 -7.70
N ARG A 48 8.09 12.95 -7.68
CA ARG A 48 9.02 12.48 -6.65
C ARG A 48 8.57 12.89 -5.24
N ARG A 49 8.11 14.13 -5.06
CA ARG A 49 7.59 14.59 -3.76
C ARG A 49 6.35 13.83 -3.31
N PHE A 50 5.46 13.47 -4.23
CA PHE A 50 4.33 12.58 -3.92
C PHE A 50 4.80 11.21 -3.48
N MET A 51 5.72 10.59 -4.24
CA MET A 51 6.32 9.30 -3.88
C MET A 51 6.89 9.30 -2.46
N GLU A 52 7.63 10.35 -2.08
CA GLU A 52 8.18 10.51 -0.73
C GLU A 52 7.08 10.63 0.34
N SER A 53 6.00 11.35 0.06
CA SER A 53 4.84 11.46 0.97
C SER A 53 4.16 10.11 1.18
N GLU A 54 3.93 9.33 0.12
CA GLU A 54 3.26 8.03 0.24
C GLU A 54 4.10 6.99 0.96
N ALA A 55 5.43 7.04 0.82
CA ALA A 55 6.33 6.21 1.61
C ALA A 55 6.19 6.50 3.12
N GLY A 56 6.00 7.78 3.48
CA GLY A 56 5.67 8.19 4.84
C GLY A 56 4.32 7.64 5.31
N HIS A 57 3.27 7.75 4.50
CA HIS A 57 1.93 7.25 4.85
C HIS A 57 1.89 5.73 5.01
N TYR A 58 2.51 4.98 4.11
CA TYR A 58 2.65 3.52 4.24
C TYR A 58 3.29 3.15 5.58
N THR A 59 4.40 3.81 5.93
CA THR A 59 5.13 3.55 7.18
C THR A 59 4.25 3.86 8.39
N LEU A 60 3.57 5.00 8.38
CA LEU A 60 2.64 5.41 9.42
C LEU A 60 1.55 4.36 9.69
N PHE A 61 0.90 3.81 8.65
CA PHE A 61 -0.14 2.81 8.85
C PHE A 61 0.39 1.50 9.44
N ILE A 62 1.61 1.08 9.07
CA ILE A 62 2.25 -0.09 9.68
C ILE A 62 2.59 0.16 11.15
N GLU A 63 3.16 1.32 11.47
CA GLU A 63 3.50 1.69 12.86
C GLU A 63 2.26 1.82 13.73
N LEU A 64 1.17 2.38 13.19
CA LEU A 64 -0.11 2.46 13.88
C LEU A 64 -0.67 1.07 14.15
N ALA A 65 -0.55 0.13 13.20
CA ALA A 65 -0.94 -1.26 13.43
C ALA A 65 -0.09 -1.92 14.52
N GLU A 66 1.23 -1.70 14.53
CA GLU A 66 2.16 -2.19 15.59
C GLU A 66 1.90 -1.56 16.97
N THR A 67 1.25 -0.39 17.01
CA THR A 67 0.88 0.27 18.28
C THR A 67 -0.27 -0.44 18.97
N TYR A 68 -1.21 -1.02 18.21
CA TYR A 68 -2.41 -1.65 18.77
C TYR A 68 -2.39 -3.17 18.74
N VAL A 69 -1.55 -3.78 17.90
CA VAL A 69 -1.48 -5.22 17.70
C VAL A 69 -0.04 -5.68 17.82
N ASP A 70 0.16 -6.86 18.39
CA ASP A 70 1.48 -7.48 18.50
C ASP A 70 2.25 -7.42 17.16
N LYS A 71 3.50 -6.98 17.25
CA LYS A 71 4.34 -6.70 16.08
C LYS A 71 4.56 -7.93 15.21
N GLU A 72 4.74 -9.12 15.80
CA GLU A 72 4.90 -10.34 15.02
C GLU A 72 3.61 -10.70 14.27
N LYS A 73 2.45 -10.51 14.91
CA LYS A 73 1.13 -10.68 14.27
C LYS A 73 0.95 -9.69 13.11
N VAL A 74 1.31 -8.42 13.29
CA VAL A 74 1.27 -7.40 12.22
C VAL A 74 2.16 -7.80 11.05
N ARG A 75 3.43 -8.13 11.31
CA ARG A 75 4.41 -8.46 10.26
C ARG A 75 4.03 -9.75 9.51
N ARG A 76 3.52 -10.76 10.23
CA ARG A 76 3.00 -11.98 9.61
C ARG A 76 1.80 -11.67 8.71
N ARG A 77 0.83 -10.89 9.19
CA ARG A 77 -0.35 -10.53 8.39
C ARG A 77 0.00 -9.64 7.20
N TRP A 78 0.96 -8.73 7.37
CA TRP A 78 1.47 -7.89 6.29
C TRP A 78 2.10 -8.70 5.16
N LYS A 79 2.89 -9.73 5.49
CA LYS A 79 3.44 -10.63 4.48
C LYS A 79 2.35 -11.33 3.66
N GLN A 80 1.27 -11.78 4.31
CA GLN A 80 0.13 -12.38 3.61
C GLN A 80 -0.56 -11.38 2.67
N TRP A 81 -0.67 -10.11 3.07
CA TRP A 81 -1.20 -9.04 2.22
C TRP A 81 -0.35 -8.81 0.98
N LEU A 82 0.99 -8.77 1.12
CA LEU A 82 1.91 -8.64 0.00
C LEU A 82 1.82 -9.81 -0.97
N GLU A 83 1.71 -11.04 -0.45
CA GLU A 83 1.53 -12.25 -1.28
C GLU A 83 0.20 -12.20 -2.05
N TYR A 84 -0.89 -11.83 -1.37
CA TYR A 84 -2.21 -11.67 -1.99
C TYR A 84 -2.24 -10.58 -3.06
N GLU A 85 -1.57 -9.46 -2.81
CA GLU A 85 -1.52 -8.34 -3.75
C GLU A 85 -0.71 -8.67 -4.99
N ALA A 86 0.44 -9.33 -4.82
CA ALA A 86 1.26 -9.78 -5.93
C ALA A 86 0.51 -10.76 -6.84
N ASP A 87 -0.34 -11.62 -6.28
CA ASP A 87 -1.24 -12.49 -7.07
C ASP A 87 -2.34 -11.68 -7.77
N THR A 88 -2.98 -10.75 -7.05
CA THR A 88 -4.05 -9.90 -7.59
C THR A 88 -3.57 -9.09 -8.79
N ILE A 89 -2.36 -8.52 -8.75
CA ILE A 89 -1.80 -7.73 -9.85
C ILE A 89 -1.48 -8.58 -11.08
N LYS A 90 -1.01 -9.81 -10.91
CA LYS A 90 -0.76 -10.73 -12.04
C LYS A 90 -2.04 -11.06 -12.80
N ASN A 91 -3.16 -11.10 -12.08
CA ASN A 91 -4.47 -11.48 -12.61
C ASN A 91 -5.31 -10.25 -13.02
N LEU A 92 -4.80 -9.03 -12.85
CA LEU A 92 -5.50 -7.81 -13.24
C LEU A 92 -5.30 -7.55 -14.74
N GLU A 93 -6.39 -7.50 -15.50
CA GLU A 93 -6.34 -6.97 -16.87
C GLU A 93 -5.91 -5.50 -16.86
N VAL A 94 -4.97 -5.12 -17.73
CA VAL A 94 -4.53 -3.73 -17.88
C VAL A 94 -5.68 -2.89 -18.42
N ARG A 95 -6.33 -2.12 -17.54
CA ARG A 95 -7.28 -1.07 -17.93
C ARG A 95 -6.60 0.29 -17.81
N GLY A 96 -6.43 0.98 -18.93
CA GLY A 96 -5.67 2.22 -19.03
C GLY A 96 -6.35 3.46 -18.44
N ASP A 97 -7.52 3.33 -17.82
CA ASP A 97 -8.33 4.46 -17.34
C ASP A 97 -8.18 4.76 -15.84
N ARG A 98 -7.38 4.00 -15.09
CA ARG A 98 -7.25 4.18 -13.63
C ARG A 98 -5.82 4.26 -13.11
N ILE A 99 -5.67 5.15 -12.14
CA ILE A 99 -4.48 5.26 -11.28
C ILE A 99 -4.48 4.15 -10.22
N HIS A 100 -5.61 3.49 -9.93
CA HIS A 100 -5.71 2.34 -9.00
C HIS A 100 -6.28 1.08 -9.62
#